data_AF-A0A090MRV5-F1
#
_entry.id   AF-A0A090MRV5-F1
#
_cell.length_a   1.000
_cell.length_b   1.000
_cell.length_c   1.000
_cell.angle_alpha   90.00
_cell.angle_beta   90.00
_cell.angle_gamma   90.00
#
_symmetry.space_group_name_H-M   'P 1'
#
loop_
_entity.id
_entity.type
_entity.pdbx_description
1 polymer ?
#
loop_
_entity_poly.entity_id
_entity_poly.type
_entity_poly.pdbx_seq_one_letter_code
_entity_poly.pdbx_strand_id
1 'polypeptide(L)' 'MQAASRTLLIRLAPHERITQFFGLFALSGKVTSFFAPLAVSIITAVTASQKAGMAVLIVFFVAGLALLSRVKEPARP' A
#
# COMPACT_ATOMS: atom_id res chain seq x y z
N MET A 1 -11.40 6.43 8.13
CA MET A 1 -9.94 6.28 7.86
C MET A 1 -9.32 7.49 7.13
N GLN A 2 -9.97 8.13 6.14
CA GLN A 2 -9.35 9.27 5.42
C GLN A 2 -9.03 10.52 6.29
N ALA A 3 -9.79 10.75 7.37
CA ALA A 3 -9.54 11.88 8.27
C ALA A 3 -8.24 11.73 9.08
N ALA A 4 -7.99 10.54 9.65
CA ALA A 4 -6.80 10.28 10.47
C ALA A 4 -5.49 10.33 9.67
N SER A 5 -5.47 9.79 8.44
CA SER A 5 -4.30 9.90 7.55
C SER A 5 -4.02 11.34 7.14
N ARG A 6 -5.05 12.16 6.90
CA ARG A 6 -4.84 13.58 6.56
C ARG A 6 -4.18 14.34 7.72
N THR A 7 -4.64 14.14 8.95
CA THR A 7 -4.08 14.79 10.13
C THR A 7 -2.63 14.36 10.41
N LEU A 8 -2.31 13.08 10.22
CA LEU A 8 -0.94 12.58 10.41
C LEU A 8 0.03 13.10 9.33
N LEU A 9 -0.42 13.19 8.07
CA LEU A 9 0.41 13.69 6.97
C LEU A 9 0.74 15.17 7.13
N ILE A 10 -0.20 15.98 7.65
CA ILE A 10 0.03 17.39 7.97
C ILE A 10 1.07 17.55 9.09
N ARG A 11 1.11 16.63 10.06
CA ARG A 11 2.10 16.66 11.15
C ARG A 11 3.50 16.22 10.73
N LEU A 12 3.61 15.38 9.69
CA LEU A 12 4.88 14.77 9.27
C LEU A 12 5.54 15.48 8.08
N ALA A 13 4.75 16.15 7.22
CA ALA A 13 5.26 16.80 6.03
C ALA A 13 5.67 18.26 6.32
N PRO A 14 6.87 18.71 5.91
CA PRO A 14 7.27 20.11 6.01
C PRO A 14 6.30 20.98 5.20
N HIS A 15 5.91 22.13 5.76
CA HIS A 15 4.84 22.99 5.22
C HIS A 15 5.03 23.33 3.73
N GLU A 16 6.27 23.49 3.25
CA GLU A 16 6.57 23.76 1.84
C GLU A 16 6.32 22.58 0.87
N ARG A 17 6.18 21.33 1.35
CA ARG A 17 6.14 20.12 0.50
C ARG A 17 4.92 19.22 0.73
N ILE A 18 3.94 19.63 1.55
CA ILE A 18 2.75 18.84 1.89
C ILE A 18 2.05 18.24 0.66
N THR A 19 1.87 19.03 -0.41
CA THR A 19 1.21 18.59 -1.65
C THR A 19 1.98 17.48 -2.37
N GLN A 20 3.32 17.49 -2.34
CA GLN A 20 4.14 16.45 -2.95
C GLN A 20 4.05 15.12 -2.17
N PHE A 21 4.02 15.19 -0.84
CA PHE A 21 3.84 14.00 0.00
C PHE A 21 2.43 13.39 -0.13
N PHE A 22 1.38 14.22 -0.21
CA PHE A 22 0.03 13.72 -0.53
C PHE A 22 -0.05 13.13 -1.93
N GLY A 23 0.61 13.75 -2.91
CA GLY A 23 0.72 13.23 -4.27
C GLY A 23 1.40 11.87 -4.31
N LEU A 24 2.52 11.70 -3.61
CA LEU A 24 3.25 10.43 -3.52
C LEU A 24 2.43 9.35 -2.80
N PHE A 25 1.76 9.70 -1.69
CA PHE A 25 0.88 8.79 -0.96
C PHE A 25 -0.30 8.31 -1.81
N ALA A 26 -0.97 9.23 -2.50
CA ALA A 26 -2.07 8.90 -3.40
C ALA A 26 -1.60 8.09 -4.62
N LEU A 27 -0.42 8.39 -5.16
CA LEU A 27 0.18 7.66 -6.28
C LEU A 27 0.53 6.23 -5.88
N SER A 28 1.20 6.03 -4.74
CA SER A 28 1.53 4.70 -4.24
C SER A 28 0.29 3.85 -4.04
N GLY A 29 -0.76 4.40 -3.40
CA GLY A 29 -2.04 3.70 -3.25
C GLY A 29 -2.67 3.31 -4.59
N LYS A 30 -2.67 4.23 -5.56
CA LYS A 30 -3.20 3.98 -6.90
C LYS A 30 -2.41 2.89 -7.64
N VAL A 31 -1.07 2.94 -7.61
CA VAL A 31 -0.20 1.93 -8.24
C VAL A 31 -0.48 0.54 -7.66
N THR A 32 -0.55 0.41 -6.33
CA THR A 32 -0.87 -0.87 -5.68
C THR A 32 -2.27 -1.37 -6.04
N SER A 33 -3.27 -0.48 -6.15
CA SER A 33 -4.63 -0.85 -6.55
C SER A 33 -4.73 -1.38 -7.99
N PHE A 34 -3.83 -0.98 -8.89
CA PHE A 34 -3.74 -1.57 -10.24
C PHE A 34 -2.89 -2.84 -10.27
N PHE A 35 -1.80 -2.89 -9.52
CA PHE A 35 -0.87 -4.03 -9.52
C PHE A 35 -1.46 -5.29 -8.88
N ALA A 36 -2.25 -5.15 -7.82
CA ALA A 36 -2.85 -6.29 -7.14
C ALA A 36 -3.76 -7.14 -8.05
N PRO A 37 -4.79 -6.58 -8.72
CA PRO A 37 -5.63 -7.36 -9.63
C PRO A 37 -4.87 -7.86 -10.87
N LEU A 38 -3.86 -7.13 -11.36
CA LEU A 38 -2.98 -7.60 -12.46
C LEU A 38 -2.18 -8.85 -12.06
N ALA A 39 -1.59 -8.86 -10.88
CA ALA A 39 -0.84 -10.01 -10.39
C ALA A 39 -1.76 -11.22 -10.17
N VAL A 40 -2.94 -11.00 -9.58
CA VAL A 40 -3.96 -12.04 -9.39
C VAL A 40 -4.42 -12.60 -10.74
N SER A 41 -4.69 -11.75 -11.74
CA SER A 41 -5.17 -12.19 -13.05
C SER A 41 -4.13 -13.00 -13.81
N ILE A 42 -2.86 -12.58 -13.80
CA ILE A 42 -1.75 -13.32 -14.42
C ILE A 42 -1.60 -14.70 -13.79
N ILE A 43 -1.55 -14.78 -12.46
CA ILE A 43 -1.39 -16.06 -11.74
C ILE A 43 -2.60 -16.97 -12.00
N THR A 44 -3.81 -16.42 -11.98
CA THR A 44 -5.03 -17.19 -12.25
C THR A 44 -5.04 -17.73 -13.68
N ALA A 45 -4.62 -16.92 -14.66
CA ALA A 45 -4.55 -17.31 -16.07
C ALA A 45 -3.50 -18.40 -16.30
N VAL A 46 -2.33 -18.29 -15.68
CA VAL A 46 -1.24 -19.26 -15.82
C VAL A 46 -1.54 -20.58 -15.10
N THR A 47 -2.18 -20.52 -13.93
CA THR A 47 -2.45 -21.72 -13.11
C THR A 47 -3.78 -22.39 -13.47
N ALA A 48 -4.61 -21.74 -14.30
CA ALA A 48 -6.00 -22.15 -14.61
C ALA A 48 -6.86 -22.47 -13.37
N SER A 49 -6.49 -21.91 -12.21
CA SER A 49 -7.03 -22.28 -10.91
C SER A 49 -7.33 -21.04 -10.08
N GLN A 50 -8.62 -20.84 -9.78
CA GLN A 50 -9.06 -19.73 -8.93
C GLN A 50 -8.48 -19.81 -7.52
N LYS A 51 -8.25 -21.02 -6.98
CA LYS A 51 -7.61 -21.18 -5.66
C LYS A 51 -6.19 -20.62 -5.65
N ALA A 52 -5.42 -20.87 -6.71
CA ALA A 52 -4.07 -20.32 -6.85
C ALA A 52 -4.10 -18.80 -7.04
N GLY A 53 -5.07 -18.28 -7.79
CA GLY A 53 -5.34 -16.84 -7.89
C GLY A 53 -5.60 -16.19 -6.54
N MET A 54 -6.41 -16.82 -5.69
CA MET A 54 -6.75 -16.30 -4.36
C MET A 54 -5.56 -16.36 -3.38
N ALA A 55 -4.67 -17.35 -3.53
CA ALA A 55 -3.45 -17.47 -2.72
C ALA A 55 -2.47 -16.29 -2.94
N VAL A 56 -2.53 -15.60 -4.09
CA VAL A 56 -1.75 -14.37 -4.34
C VAL A 56 -2.06 -13.28 -3.32
N LEU A 57 -3.30 -13.20 -2.83
CA LEU A 57 -3.67 -12.23 -1.80
C LEU A 57 -2.84 -12.44 -0.52
N ILE A 58 -2.58 -13.69 -0.14
CA ILE A 58 -1.74 -14.03 1.02
C ILE A 58 -0.33 -13.48 0.82
N VAL A 59 0.23 -13.63 -0.39
CA VAL A 59 1.55 -13.08 -0.74
C VAL A 59 1.56 -11.56 -0.59
N PHE A 60 0.54 -10.86 -1.09
CA PHE A 60 0.41 -9.40 -0.90
C PHE A 60 0.28 -8.99 0.56
N PHE A 61 -0.47 -9.73 1.37
CA PHE A 61 -0.59 -9.47 2.81
C PHE A 61 0.75 -9.65 3.53
N VAL A 62 1.48 -10.72 3.26
CA VAL A 62 2.80 -10.97 3.85
C VAL A 62 3.80 -9.90 3.42
N ALA A 63 3.81 -9.53 2.14
CA ALA A 63 4.66 -8.46 1.63
C ALA A 63 4.33 -7.11 2.28
N GLY A 64 3.04 -6.78 2.40
CA GLY A 64 2.58 -5.56 3.08
C GLY A 64 2.96 -5.54 4.56
N LEU A 65 2.83 -6.66 5.26
CA LEU A 65 3.23 -6.81 6.66
C LEU A 65 4.74 -6.67 6.84
N ALA A 66 5.53 -7.30 5.97
CA ALA A 66 6.98 -7.15 5.96
C ALA A 66 7.40 -5.69 5.71
N LEU A 67 6.71 -4.99 4.80
CA LEU A 67 6.94 -3.58 4.53
C LEU A 67 6.58 -2.71 5.74
N LEU A 68 5.43 -2.96 6.39
CA LEU A 68 5.03 -2.26 7.62
C LEU A 68 6.01 -2.49 8.76
N SER A 69 6.56 -3.70 8.92
CA SER A 69 7.55 -3.98 9.97
C SER A 69 8.85 -3.18 9.81
N ARG A 70 9.12 -2.64 8.62
CA ARG A 70 10.27 -1.75 8.35
C ARG A 70 9.97 -0.29 8.64
N VAL A 71 8.71 0.07 8.84
CA VAL A 71 8.30 1.41 9.24
C VAL A 71 8.58 1.57 10.73
N LYS A 72 9.59 2.36 11.07
CA LYS A 72 9.82 2.81 12.44
C LYS A 72 8.78 3.87 12.79
N GLU A 73 7.94 3.61 13.78
CA GLU A 73 7.05 4.63 14.34
C GLU A 73 7.92 5.74 14.97
N PRO A 74 7.65 7.03 14.68
CA PRO A 74 8.29 8.12 15.41
C PRO A 74 7.85 8.01 16.87
N ALA A 75 8.82 7.88 17.79
CA ALA A 75 8.56 7.85 19.21
C ALA A 75 7.67 9.04 19.61
N ARG A 76 6.51 8.73 20.20
CA ARG A 76 5.59 9.74 20.74
C ARG A 76 6.30 10.52 21.85
N PRO A 77 6.26 11.87 21.85
CA PRO A 77 6.63 12.67 23.01
C PRO A 77 5.61 12.53 24.14
#